data_AF-A0A7W2MHM2-F1
#
_entry.id   AF-A0A7W2MHM2-F1
#
_cell.length_a   1.000
_cell.length_b   1.000
_cell.length_c   1.000
_cell.angle_alpha   90.00
_cell.angle_beta   90.00
_cell.angle_gamma   90.00
#
_symmetry.space_group_name_H-M   'P 1'
#
loop_
_entity.id
_entity.type
_entity.pdbx_description
1 polymer ?
#
loop_
_entity_poly.entity_id
_entity_poly.type
_entity_poly.pdbx_seq_one_letter_code
_entity_poly.pdbx_strand_id
1 'polypeptide(L)' 'MNQQIIFNDDISFDDSEKGWVFTGLLSGERISILIKCKKHDELTDELKFNLEEIIEEWLEDNEPLSGSRIELVYL' A
#
# COMPACT_ATOMS: atom_id res chain seq x y z
N MET A 1 11.77 -3.02 -11.53
CA MET A 1 11.78 -2.48 -10.16
C MET A 1 12.64 -1.22 -10.12
N ASN A 2 12.05 -0.11 -10.56
CA ASN A 2 12.48 1.21 -10.09
C ASN A 2 11.56 1.52 -8.91
N GLN A 3 12.09 1.43 -7.70
CA GLN A 3 11.28 1.66 -6.50
C GLN A 3 10.88 3.13 -6.44
N GLN A 4 9.62 3.43 -6.76
CA GLN A 4 9.09 4.79 -6.81
C GLN A 4 8.74 5.32 -5.41
N ILE A 5 8.44 4.42 -4.48
CA ILE A 5 8.00 4.71 -3.10
C ILE A 5 8.98 4.11 -2.08
N ILE A 6 9.26 4.85 -1.01
CA ILE A 6 9.98 4.33 0.15
C ILE A 6 8.96 3.90 1.21
N PHE A 7 8.80 2.60 1.41
CA PHE A 7 8.01 2.04 2.51
C PHE A 7 8.74 2.25 3.84
N ASN A 8 8.00 2.60 4.89
CA ASN A 8 8.54 2.90 6.22
C ASN A 8 8.14 1.86 7.28
N ASP A 9 7.63 0.70 6.85
CA ASP A 9 7.13 -0.39 7.70
C ASP A 9 5.99 0.02 8.66
N ASP A 10 5.40 1.20 8.49
CA ASP A 10 4.20 1.63 9.22
C ASP A 10 2.97 1.02 8.54
N ILE A 11 2.64 -0.21 8.98
CA ILE A 11 1.57 -1.03 8.45
C ILE A 11 0.55 -1.33 9.55
N SER A 12 -0.73 -1.12 9.27
CA SER A 12 -1.82 -1.41 10.21
C SER A 12 -3.02 -2.02 9.50
N PHE A 13 -3.75 -2.90 10.17
CA PHE A 13 -5.01 -3.42 9.63
C PHE A 13 -6.17 -2.50 10.03
N ASP A 14 -6.94 -2.06 9.04
CA ASP A 14 -8.17 -1.31 9.23
C ASP A 14 -9.37 -2.28 9.22
N ASP A 15 -9.92 -2.56 10.40
CA ASP A 15 -11.07 -3.47 10.53
C ASP A 15 -12.35 -2.91 9.90
N SER A 16 -12.49 -1.59 9.79
CA SER A 16 -13.67 -0.96 9.20
C SER A 16 -13.67 -1.11 7.68
N GLU A 17 -12.51 -0.88 7.06
CA GLU A 17 -12.34 -0.99 5.62
C GLU A 17 -11.92 -2.39 5.15
N LYS A 18 -11.66 -3.31 6.09
CA LYS A 18 -11.20 -4.69 5.85
C LYS A 18 -9.96 -4.73 4.95
N GLY A 19 -8.91 -4.03 5.36
CA GLY A 19 -7.70 -3.93 4.55
C GLY A 19 -6.45 -3.51 5.31
N TRP A 20 -5.30 -3.72 4.67
CA TRP A 20 -4.00 -3.28 5.16
C TRP A 20 -3.73 -1.84 4.73
N VAL A 21 -3.33 -1.01 5.68
CA VAL A 21 -2.95 0.38 5.48
C VAL A 21 -1.44 0.48 5.58
N PHE A 22 -0.83 0.86 4.46
CA PHE A 22 0.59 1.16 4.35
C PHE A 22 0.80 2.67 4.37
N THR A 23 1.94 3.10 4.87
CA THR A 23 2.43 4.45 4.57
C THR A 23 3.82 4.41 3.99
N GLY A 24 4.15 5.45 3.23
CA GLY A 24 5.44 5.57 2.57
C GLY A 24 5.70 7.00 2.12
N LEU A 25 6.91 7.21 1.61
CA LEU A 25 7.32 8.47 1.00
C LEU A 25 7.40 8.30 -0.52
N LEU A 26 6.62 9.10 -1.23
CA LEU A 26 6.70 9.25 -2.68
C LEU A 26 7.16 10.69 -2.96
N SER A 27 8.31 10.85 -3.62
CA SER A 27 8.91 12.17 -3.88
C SER A 27 9.08 13.07 -2.63
N GLY A 28 9.28 12.45 -1.46
CA GLY A 28 9.42 13.14 -0.18
C GLY A 28 8.10 13.50 0.51
N GLU A 29 6.96 13.22 -0.11
CA GLU A 29 5.63 13.41 0.48
C GLU A 29 5.10 12.12 1.09
N ARG A 30 4.46 12.23 2.26
CA ARG A 30 3.83 11.08 2.90
C ARG A 30 2.56 10.71 2.14
N ILE A 31 2.47 9.45 1.74
CA ILE A 31 1.27 8.86 1.15
C ILE A 31 0.75 7.72 2.03
N SER A 32 -0.57 7.54 2.00
CA SER A 32 -1.26 6.44 2.68
C SER A 32 -1.94 5.58 1.63
N ILE A 33 -1.71 4.28 1.70
CA ILE A 33 -2.30 3.30 0.78
C ILE A 33 -3.16 2.34 1.60
N LEU A 34 -4.40 2.10 1.16
CA LEU A 34 -5.26 1.05 1.66
C LEU A 34 -5.37 -0.04 0.62
N ILE A 35 -5.09 -1.27 1.01
CA ILE A 35 -5.31 -2.45 0.19
C ILE A 35 -6.37 -3.30 0.87
N LYS A 36 -7.56 -3.34 0.28
CA LYS A 36 -8.69 -4.14 0.78
C LYS A 36 -8.41 -5.62 0.53
N CYS A 37 -8.46 -6.42 1.59
CA CYS A 37 -8.20 -7.85 1.54
C CYS A 37 -9.47 -8.61 1.94
N LYS A 38 -9.91 -9.56 1.12
CA LYS A 38 -11.13 -10.35 1.41
C LYS A 38 -11.00 -11.24 2.65
N LYS A 39 -9.78 -11.52 3.08
CA LYS A 39 -9.47 -12.34 4.24
C LYS A 39 -8.63 -11.57 5.23
N HIS A 40 -8.88 -11.87 6.50
CA HIS A 40 -8.10 -11.40 7.63
C HIS A 40 -6.84 -12.26 7.75
N ASP A 41 -6.02 -12.25 6.70
CA ASP A 41 -4.76 -12.99 6.67
C ASP A 41 -3.76 -12.25 7.56
N GLU A 42 -3.01 -12.99 8.36
CA GLU A 42 -1.88 -12.46 9.11
C GLU A 42 -0.89 -11.80 8.14
N LEU A 43 -0.34 -10.64 8.51
CA LEU A 43 0.68 -9.97 7.69
C LEU A 43 1.99 -10.76 7.77
N THR A 44 2.13 -11.76 6.90
CA THR A 44 3.38 -12.47 6.68
C THR A 44 4.31 -11.64 5.79
N ASP A 45 5.61 -11.92 5.82
CA ASP A 45 6.57 -11.27 4.92
C ASP A 45 6.18 -11.48 3.45
N GLU A 46 5.72 -12.68 3.10
CA GLU A 46 5.23 -12.99 1.75
C GLU A 46 4.03 -12.10 1.36
N LEU A 47 3.03 -11.96 2.23
CA LEU A 47 1.89 -11.09 1.97
C LEU A 47 2.35 -9.63 1.86
N LYS A 48 3.23 -9.18 2.74
CA LYS A 48 3.79 -7.82 2.69
C LYS A 48 4.45 -7.53 1.34
N PHE A 49 5.34 -8.42 0.87
CA PHE A 49 6.00 -8.23 -0.43
C PHE A 49 5.01 -8.20 -1.60
N ASN A 50 3.99 -9.07 -1.60
CA ASN A 50 2.94 -9.03 -2.62
C ASN A 50 2.16 -7.70 -2.61
N LEU A 51 1.87 -7.17 -1.42
CA LEU A 51 1.16 -5.90 -1.27
C LEU A 51 2.01 -4.71 -1.74
N GLU A 52 3.31 -4.71 -1.44
CA GLU A 52 4.27 -3.71 -1.93
C GLU A 52 4.39 -3.74 -3.45
N GLU A 53 4.46 -4.93 -4.07
CA GLU A 53 4.52 -5.10 -5.52
C GLU A 53 3.30 -4.50 -6.22
N ILE A 54 2.10 -4.73 -5.70
CA ILE A 54 0.86 -4.16 -6.25
C ILE A 54 0.84 -2.63 -6.18
N ILE A 55 1.41 -2.05 -5.11
CA ILE A 55 1.55 -0.60 -4.98
C ILE A 55 2.53 -0.07 -6.03
N GLU A 56 3.68 -0.74 -6.19
CA GLU A 56 4.68 -0.36 -7.19
C GLU A 56 4.12 -0.43 -8.60
N GLU A 57 3.45 -1.53 -8.98
CA GLU A 57 2.78 -1.69 -10.27
C GLU A 57 1.76 -0.58 -10.52
N TRP A 58 0.93 -0.24 -9.51
CA TRP A 58 -0.03 0.84 -9.66
C TRP A 58 0.65 2.20 -9.89
N LEU A 59 1.78 2.47 -9.22
CA LEU A 59 2.55 3.69 -9.37
C LEU A 59 3.28 3.79 -10.72
N GLU A 60 3.47 2.69 -11.46
CA GLU A 60 4.07 2.75 -12.81
C GLU A 60 3.15 3.48 -13.81
N ASP A 61 1.84 3.31 -13.65
CA ASP A 61 0.83 3.91 -14.54
C ASP A 61 0.08 5.11 -13.93
N ASN A 62 0.22 5.34 -12.61
CA ASN A 62 -0.57 6.34 -11.90
C ASN A 62 0.28 7.21 -10.96
N GLU A 63 -0.03 8.51 -10.92
CA GLU A 63 0.54 9.44 -9.95
C GLU A 63 -0.55 9.85 -8.93
N PRO A 64 -0.37 9.56 -7.63
CA PRO A 64 -1.32 9.99 -6.62
C PRO A 64 -1.21 11.50 -6.40
N LEU A 65 -2.35 12.15 -6.19
CA LEU A 65 -2.37 13.56 -5.80
C LEU A 65 -1.82 13.72 -4.37
N SER A 66 -1.00 14.75 -4.13
CA SER A 66 -0.45 15.06 -2.81
C SER A 66 -1.57 15.11 -1.75
N GLY A 67 -1.41 14.34 -0.68
CA GLY A 67 -2.39 14.24 0.42
C GLY A 67 -3.59 13.32 0.16
N SER A 68 -3.65 12.64 -0.99
CA SER A 68 -4.70 11.66 -1.27
C SER A 68 -4.32 10.26 -0.77
N ARG A 69 -5.34 9.48 -0.42
CA ARG A 69 -5.19 8.05 -0.09
C ARG A 69 -5.34 7.22 -1.35
N ILE A 70 -4.42 6.30 -1.59
CA ILE A 70 -4.54 5.29 -2.66
C ILE A 70 -5.41 4.15 -2.12
N GLU A 71 -6.39 3.68 -2.90
CA GLU A 71 -7.23 2.53 -2.56
C GLU A 71 -7.09 1.44 -3.62
N LEU A 72 -6.61 0.26 -3.21
CA LEU A 72 -6.42 -0.92 -4.05
C LEU A 72 -7.19 -2.12 -3.47
N VAL A 73 -7.33 -3.17 -4.28
CA VAL A 73 -8.00 -4.41 -3.88
C VAL A 73 -7.07 -5.59 -4.13
N TYR A 74 -6.86 -6.41 -3.10
CA TYR A 74 -6.16 -7.68 -3.16
C TYR A 74 -7.19 -8.83 -3.17
N LEU A 75 -7.21 -9.61 -4.27
CA LEU A 75 -8.25 -10.62 -4.56
C LEU A 75 -7.89 -12.03 -4.11
#